data_AF-A0A4R1CIW7-F1
#
_entry.id   AF-A0A4R1CIW7-F1
#
_cell.length_a   1.000
_cell.length_b   1.000
_cell.length_c   1.000
_cell.angle_alpha   90.00
_cell.angle_beta   90.00
_cell.angle_gamma   90.00
#
_symmetry.space_group_name_H-M   'P 1'
#
loop_
_entity.id
_entity.type
_entity.pdbx_description
1 polymer ?
#
loop_
_entity_poly.entity_id
_entity_poly.type
_entity_poly.pdbx_seq_one_letter_code
_entity_poly.pdbx_strand_id
1 'polypeptide(L)'
;MALNPVGDILKNANRTLRSADDMLGQVGQTLVSVDGRLVDVHGLLGNVEGLLGRTEQTLLKVQGLLEVLEERMVLLDELPAMQVQLSEIHAAVGGA
;
A
#
# COMPACT_ATOMS: atom_id res chain seq x y z
N MET A 1 -18.58 -4.46 72.13
CA MET A 1 -19.41 -4.12 70.96
C MET A 1 -19.41 -5.32 70.05
N ALA A 2 -20.55 -6.02 69.93
CA ALA A 2 -20.65 -7.20 69.08
C ALA A 2 -20.45 -6.78 67.62
N LEU A 3 -19.32 -7.19 67.07
CA LEU A 3 -18.99 -7.07 65.65
C LEU A 3 -20.06 -7.85 64.88
N ASN A 4 -20.67 -7.25 63.86
CA ASN A 4 -21.53 -7.97 62.92
C ASN A 4 -20.67 -8.41 61.74
N PRO A 5 -19.96 -9.57 61.81
CA PRO A 5 -19.01 -9.98 60.78
C PRO A 5 -19.68 -10.17 59.42
N VAL A 6 -20.96 -10.57 59.40
CA VAL A 6 -21.73 -10.72 58.16
C VAL A 6 -21.95 -9.35 57.50
N GLY A 7 -22.28 -8.32 58.28
CA GLY A 7 -22.42 -6.96 57.78
C GLY A 7 -21.13 -6.40 57.18
N ASP A 8 -19.99 -6.69 57.78
CA ASP A 8 -18.69 -6.23 57.28
C ASP A 8 -18.24 -7.01 56.03
N ILE A 9 -18.49 -8.32 55.98
CA ILE A 9 -18.27 -9.14 54.78
C ILE A 9 -19.10 -8.62 53.60
N LEU A 10 -20.38 -8.33 53.80
CA LEU A 10 -21.26 -7.81 52.75
C LEU A 10 -20.80 -6.44 52.24
N LYS A 11 -20.37 -5.53 53.14
CA LYS A 11 -19.80 -4.24 52.73
C LYS A 11 -18.53 -4.41 51.89
N ASN A 12 -17.67 -5.35 52.25
CA ASN A 12 -16.44 -5.62 51.49
C ASN A 12 -16.76 -6.22 50.13
N ALA A 13 -17.65 -7.21 50.06
CA ALA A 13 -18.12 -7.77 48.80
C ALA A 13 -18.71 -6.68 47.88
N ASN A 14 -19.52 -5.77 48.42
CA ASN A 14 -20.09 -4.67 47.66
C ASN A 14 -19.03 -3.70 47.12
N ARG A 15 -17.95 -3.43 47.89
CA ARG A 15 -16.82 -2.63 47.41
C ARG A 15 -16.06 -3.33 46.29
N THR A 16 -15.81 -4.63 46.44
CA THR A 16 -15.15 -5.44 45.40
C THR A 16 -15.95 -5.46 44.12
N LEU A 17 -17.27 -5.69 44.19
CA LEU A 17 -18.16 -5.69 43.03
C LEU A 17 -18.15 -4.33 42.33
N ARG A 18 -18.28 -3.23 43.07
CA ARG A 18 -18.20 -1.88 42.49
C ARG A 18 -16.86 -1.62 41.80
N SER A 19 -15.76 -2.04 42.42
CA SER A 19 -14.44 -1.91 41.79
C SER A 19 -14.32 -2.74 40.52
N ALA A 20 -14.93 -3.93 40.47
CA ALA A 20 -14.96 -4.76 39.27
C ALA A 20 -15.81 -4.10 38.17
N ASP A 21 -16.95 -3.53 38.50
CA ASP A 21 -17.80 -2.79 37.56
C ASP A 21 -17.04 -1.59 36.95
N ASP A 22 -16.33 -0.82 37.78
CA ASP A 22 -15.52 0.31 37.33
C ASP A 22 -14.40 -0.15 36.37
N MET A 23 -13.72 -1.27 36.67
CA MET A 23 -12.70 -1.86 35.79
C MET A 23 -13.29 -2.36 34.48
N LEU A 24 -14.43 -3.05 34.51
CA LEU A 24 -15.11 -3.52 33.30
C LEU A 24 -15.54 -2.35 32.41
N GLY A 25 -15.99 -1.24 33.01
CA GLY A 25 -16.26 0.00 32.28
C GLY A 25 -15.04 0.56 31.56
N GLN A 26 -13.87 0.55 32.21
CA GLN A 26 -12.60 0.99 31.60
C GLN A 26 -12.14 0.05 30.47
N VAL A 27 -12.29 -1.27 30.65
CA VAL A 27 -12.02 -2.26 29.61
C VAL A 27 -12.93 -2.01 28.40
N GLY A 28 -14.23 -1.78 28.62
CA GLY A 28 -15.17 -1.46 27.55
C GLY A 28 -14.76 -0.23 26.75
N GLN A 29 -14.36 0.86 27.42
CA GLN A 29 -13.86 2.06 26.74
C GLN A 29 -12.58 1.80 25.94
N THR A 30 -11.67 0.97 26.50
CA THR A 30 -10.43 0.57 25.81
C THR A 30 -10.74 -0.22 24.54
N LEU A 31 -11.69 -1.15 24.60
CA LEU A 31 -12.10 -1.96 23.44
C LEU A 31 -12.72 -1.09 22.34
N VAL A 32 -13.59 -0.14 22.68
CA VAL A 32 -14.15 0.81 21.70
C VAL A 32 -13.05 1.62 21.00
N SER A 33 -12.02 2.05 21.75
CA SER A 33 -10.87 2.75 21.18
C SER A 33 -10.04 1.86 20.25
N VAL A 34 -9.82 0.60 20.65
CA VAL A 34 -9.13 -0.39 19.80
C VAL A 34 -9.90 -0.64 18.51
N ASP A 35 -11.21 -0.82 18.58
CA ASP A 35 -12.06 -1.03 17.41
C ASP A 35 -11.98 0.16 16.43
N GLY A 36 -12.02 1.39 16.95
CA GLY A 36 -11.83 2.60 16.13
C GLY A 36 -10.48 2.61 15.41
N ARG A 37 -9.39 2.29 16.12
CA ARG A 37 -8.05 2.21 15.52
C ARG A 37 -7.94 1.10 14.47
N LEU A 38 -8.63 -0.03 14.66
CA LEU A 38 -8.65 -1.12 13.66
C LEU A 38 -9.39 -0.71 12.39
N VAL A 39 -10.48 0.05 12.49
CA VAL A 39 -11.17 0.62 11.34
C VAL A 39 -10.24 1.57 10.56
N ASP A 40 -9.52 2.45 11.27
CA ASP A 40 -8.56 3.37 10.64
C ASP A 40 -7.44 2.62 9.91
N VAL A 41 -6.87 1.60 10.55
CA VAL A 41 -5.83 0.73 9.95
C VAL A 41 -6.37 0.04 8.70
N HIS A 42 -7.59 -0.47 8.73
CA HIS A 42 -8.21 -1.11 7.57
C HIS A 42 -8.37 -0.11 6.40
N GLY A 43 -8.81 1.11 6.68
CA GLY A 43 -8.90 2.17 5.68
C GLY A 43 -7.54 2.55 5.07
N LEU A 44 -6.50 2.64 5.90
CA LEU A 44 -5.13 2.89 5.43
C LEU A 44 -4.61 1.77 4.53
N LEU A 45 -4.86 0.51 4.88
CA LEU A 45 -4.46 -0.65 4.06
C LEU A 45 -5.13 -0.61 2.68
N GLY A 46 -6.42 -0.32 2.61
CA GLY A 46 -7.12 -0.17 1.31
C GLY A 46 -6.54 0.96 0.45
N ASN A 47 -6.14 2.07 1.07
CA ASN A 47 -5.47 3.16 0.34
C ASN A 47 -4.10 2.74 -0.22
N VAL A 48 -3.33 1.96 0.55
CA VAL A 48 -2.03 1.41 0.12
C VAL A 48 -2.21 0.44 -1.04
N GLU A 49 -3.18 -0.47 -0.97
CA GLU A 49 -3.51 -1.39 -2.07
C GLU A 49 -3.85 -0.62 -3.36
N GLY A 50 -4.67 0.43 -3.25
CA GLY A 50 -5.01 1.28 -4.38
C GLY A 50 -3.79 2.03 -4.97
N LEU A 51 -2.85 2.47 -4.13
CA LEU A 51 -1.59 3.09 -4.59
C LEU A 51 -0.68 2.08 -5.29
N LEU A 52 -0.56 0.86 -4.76
CA LEU A 52 0.20 -0.22 -5.38
C LEU A 52 -0.33 -0.56 -6.77
N GLY A 53 -1.65 -0.74 -6.92
CA GLY A 53 -2.25 -1.00 -8.23
C GLY A 53 -2.00 0.10 -9.26
N ARG A 54 -2.03 1.38 -8.86
CA ARG A 54 -1.67 2.50 -9.76
C ARG A 54 -0.19 2.49 -10.15
N THR A 55 0.67 2.10 -9.22
CA THR A 55 2.11 1.99 -9.45
C THR A 55 2.40 0.88 -10.45
N GLU A 56 1.80 -0.30 -10.28
CA GLU A 56 1.91 -1.42 -11.22
C GLU A 56 1.45 -1.04 -12.63
N GLN A 57 0.30 -0.38 -12.76
CA GLN A 57 -0.19 0.12 -14.06
C GLN A 57 0.79 1.11 -14.72
N THR A 58 1.44 1.95 -13.92
CA THR A 58 2.43 2.91 -14.42
C THR A 58 3.67 2.18 -14.91
N LEU A 59 4.14 1.17 -14.17
CA LEU A 59 5.29 0.34 -14.56
C LEU A 59 5.03 -0.42 -15.86
N LEU A 60 3.84 -1.01 -16.02
CA LEU A 60 3.45 -1.68 -17.27
C LEU A 60 3.46 -0.72 -18.47
N LYS A 61 2.99 0.51 -18.29
CA LYS A 61 3.05 1.54 -19.35
C LYS A 61 4.49 1.90 -19.70
N VAL A 62 5.35 2.06 -18.70
CA VAL A 62 6.78 2.34 -18.92
C VAL A 62 7.45 1.19 -19.66
N GLN A 63 7.17 -0.05 -19.30
CA GLN A 63 7.70 -1.24 -20.01
C GLN A 63 7.29 -1.22 -21.48
N GLY A 64 6.02 -1.02 -21.80
CA GLY A 64 5.57 -0.95 -23.19
C GLY A 64 6.19 0.23 -23.97
N LEU A 65 6.42 1.37 -23.34
CA LEU A 65 7.14 2.49 -23.98
C LEU A 65 8.61 2.16 -24.24
N LEU A 66 9.26 1.40 -23.36
CA LEU A 66 10.65 0.96 -23.53
C LEU A 66 10.76 -0.06 -24.67
N GLU A 67 9.83 -1.01 -24.79
CA GLU A 67 9.77 -1.94 -25.91
C GLU A 67 9.65 -1.22 -27.26
N VAL A 68 8.73 -0.25 -27.35
CA VAL A 68 8.58 0.58 -28.57
C VAL A 68 9.84 1.41 -28.85
N LEU A 69 10.53 1.89 -27.82
CA LEU A 69 11.78 2.62 -27.99
C LEU A 69 12.89 1.70 -28.52
N GLU A 70 13.00 0.50 -27.97
CA GLU A 70 13.96 -0.52 -28.40
C GLU A 70 13.76 -0.90 -29.87
N GLU A 71 12.52 -1.17 -30.29
CA GLU A 71 12.19 -1.41 -31.71
C GLU A 71 12.64 -0.27 -32.62
N ARG A 72 12.45 0.98 -32.20
CA ARG A 72 12.88 2.15 -32.97
C ARG A 72 14.39 2.29 -33.00
N MET A 73 15.09 1.94 -31.93
CA MET A 73 16.55 1.98 -31.90
C MET A 73 17.16 0.96 -32.87
N VAL A 74 16.58 -0.24 -32.96
CA VAL A 74 16.99 -1.25 -33.95
C VAL A 74 16.89 -0.70 -35.38
N LEU A 75 15.83 0.03 -35.71
CA LEU A 75 15.70 0.68 -37.03
C LEU A 75 16.77 1.75 -37.26
N LEU A 76 17.20 2.46 -36.21
CA LEU A 76 18.27 3.46 -36.33
C LEU A 76 19.64 2.81 -36.57
N ASP A 77 19.87 1.58 -36.08
CA ASP A 77 21.09 0.83 -36.34
C ASP A 77 21.25 0.43 -37.82
N GLU A 78 20.16 0.45 -38.61
CA GLU A 78 20.19 0.20 -40.06
C GLU A 78 20.64 1.44 -40.88
N LEU A 79 20.64 2.63 -40.27
CA LEU A 79 20.98 3.88 -40.97
C LEU A 79 22.35 3.87 -41.67
N PRO A 80 23.45 3.36 -41.06
CA PRO A 80 24.75 3.32 -41.73
C PRO A 80 24.74 2.45 -43.00
N ALA A 81 24.04 1.31 -42.97
CA ALA A 81 23.93 0.44 -44.14
C ALA A 81 23.16 1.14 -45.28
N MET A 82 22.07 1.84 -44.96
CA MET A 82 21.34 2.65 -45.93
C MET A 82 22.20 3.78 -46.51
N GLN A 83 23.07 4.42 -45.72
CA GLN A 83 23.98 5.46 -46.20
C GLN A 83 25.00 4.92 -47.22
N VAL A 84 25.52 3.70 -47.00
CA VAL A 84 26.41 3.02 -47.96
C VAL A 84 25.68 2.75 -49.26
N GLN A 85 24.50 2.12 -49.20
CA GLN A 85 23.70 1.81 -50.39
C GLN A 85 23.33 3.08 -51.17
N LEU A 86 22.98 4.17 -50.49
CA LEU A 86 22.66 5.44 -51.14
C LEU A 86 23.88 6.04 -51.85
N SER A 87 25.07 5.92 -51.23
CA SER A 87 26.34 6.39 -51.81
C SER A 87 26.71 5.60 -53.07
N GLU A 88 26.51 4.29 -53.07
CA GLU A 88 26.70 3.42 -54.24
C GLU A 88 25.75 3.77 -55.38
N ILE A 89 24.46 4.00 -55.08
CA ILE A 89 23.47 4.44 -56.06
C ILE A 89 23.88 5.80 -56.65
N HIS A 90 24.30 6.74 -55.81
CA HIS A 90 24.73 8.07 -56.27
C HIS A 90 25.93 7.98 -57.21
N ALA A 91 26.91 7.12 -56.91
CA ALA A 91 28.06 6.88 -57.78
C ALA A 91 27.65 6.24 -59.11
N ALA A 92 26.71 5.29 -59.11
CA ALA A 92 26.23 4.62 -60.31
C ALA A 92 25.44 5.55 -61.25
N VAL A 93 24.70 6.51 -60.69
CA VAL A 93 23.87 7.46 -61.48
C VAL A 93 24.64 8.72 -61.88
N GLY A 94 25.58 9.20 -61.06
CA GLY A 94 26.42 10.36 -61.36
C GLY A 94 27.64 10.05 -62.23
N GLY A 95 27.97 8.76 -62.42
CA GLY A 95 29.01 8.28 -63.33
C GLY A 95 28.55 8.04 -64.77
N ALA A 96 27.32 8.44 -65.12
CA ALA A 96 26.76 8.48 -66.48
C ALA A 96 26.59 9.93 -66.96
#